data_AF-A0A2N9PCS7-F1
#
_entry.id   AF-A0A2N9PCS7-F1
#
_cell.length_a   1.000
_cell.length_b   1.000
_cell.length_c   1.000
_cell.angle_alpha   90.00
_cell.angle_beta   90.00
_cell.angle_gamma   90.00
#
_symmetry.space_group_name_H-M   'P 1'
#
loop_
_entity.id
_entity.type
_entity.pdbx_description
1 polymer ?
#
loop_
_entity_poly.entity_id
_entity_poly.type
_entity_poly.pdbx_seq_one_letter_code
_entity_poly.pdbx_strand_id
1 'polypeptide(L)'
;MKKNIIILISVIIIIGLVFLLNPFYWLMGSRAIKQPVLSIEEENYFKKFGSEDSVYIRRYYANFDSNGKDTLYPNQFDKRTFDYTLAIQNSKNNRIFNFDEDSILKISIYIKKEILKNNKKLRYIYIYDDFNEYKFIGNNEYLEKIK
;
A
#
# COMPACT_ATOMS: atom_id res chain seq x y z
N MET A 1 -10.08 -9.96 53.08
CA MET A 1 -9.18 -10.32 51.96
C MET A 1 -9.86 -11.17 50.88
N LYS A 2 -10.43 -12.35 51.20
CA LYS A 2 -11.09 -13.22 50.20
C LYS A 2 -12.23 -12.55 49.40
N LYS A 3 -13.09 -11.75 50.05
CA LYS A 3 -14.17 -10.98 49.37
C LYS A 3 -13.63 -9.94 48.37
N ASN A 4 -12.55 -9.24 48.70
CA ASN A 4 -11.96 -8.23 47.81
C ASN A 4 -11.31 -8.89 46.57
N ILE A 5 -10.74 -10.09 46.73
CA ILE A 5 -10.19 -10.88 45.62
C ILE A 5 -11.32 -11.33 44.68
N ILE A 6 -12.45 -11.81 45.22
CA ILE A 6 -13.61 -12.22 44.42
C ILE A 6 -14.16 -11.03 43.62
N ILE A 7 -14.31 -9.86 44.26
CA ILE A 7 -14.77 -8.63 43.58
C ILE A 7 -13.81 -8.23 42.46
N LEU A 8 -12.50 -8.29 42.69
CA LEU A 8 -11.49 -7.97 41.69
C LEU A 8 -11.57 -8.90 40.48
N ILE A 9 -11.69 -10.22 40.70
CA ILE A 9 -11.83 -11.22 39.65
C ILE A 9 -13.12 -11.00 38.85
N SER A 10 -14.24 -10.71 39.52
CA SER A 10 -15.50 -10.40 38.85
C SER A 10 -15.41 -9.15 37.98
N VAL A 11 -14.73 -8.10 38.42
CA VAL A 11 -14.53 -6.88 37.62
C VAL A 11 -13.69 -7.16 36.37
N ILE A 12 -12.61 -7.95 36.49
CA ILE A 12 -11.77 -8.33 35.34
C ILE A 12 -12.59 -9.14 34.31
N ILE A 13 -13.41 -10.08 34.78
CA ILE A 13 -14.26 -10.90 33.89
C ILE A 13 -15.29 -10.02 33.17
N ILE A 14 -15.93 -9.07 33.86
CA ILE A 14 -16.90 -8.16 33.25
C ILE A 14 -16.22 -7.28 32.20
N ILE A 15 -15.04 -6.71 32.50
CA ILE A 15 -14.28 -5.92 31.53
C ILE A 15 -13.90 -6.78 30.32
N GLY A 16 -13.40 -8.00 30.53
CA GLY A 16 -13.06 -8.93 29.46
C GLY A 16 -14.25 -9.29 28.56
N LEU A 17 -15.42 -9.55 29.16
CA LEU A 17 -16.66 -9.82 28.43
C LEU A 17 -17.14 -8.60 27.64
N VAL A 18 -17.05 -7.39 28.20
CA VAL A 18 -17.40 -6.15 27.48
C VAL A 18 -16.49 -5.94 26.27
N PHE A 19 -15.19 -6.25 26.36
CA PHE A 19 -14.28 -6.17 25.21
C PHE A 19 -14.55 -7.26 24.16
N LEU A 20 -14.82 -8.50 24.57
CA LEU A 20 -15.10 -9.62 23.66
C LEU A 20 -16.45 -9.49 22.95
N LEU A 21 -17.48 -9.05 23.68
CA LEU A 21 -18.86 -8.94 23.19
C LEU A 21 -19.18 -7.58 22.57
N ASN A 22 -18.26 -6.61 22.59
CA ASN A 22 -18.47 -5.35 21.90
C ASN A 22 -18.16 -5.52 20.39
N PRO A 23 -19.19 -5.60 19.51
CA PRO A 23 -18.97 -5.77 18.08
C PRO A 23 -18.22 -4.57 17.50
N PHE A 24 -18.33 -3.37 18.10
CA PHE A 24 -17.59 -2.19 17.65
C PHE A 24 -16.09 -2.32 17.86
N TYR A 25 -15.61 -3.04 18.88
CA TYR A 25 -14.17 -3.23 19.10
C TYR A 25 -13.54 -4.05 17.96
N TRP A 26 -14.22 -5.10 17.52
CA TRP A 26 -13.83 -5.91 16.37
C TRP A 26 -14.06 -5.20 15.03
N LEU A 27 -15.10 -4.37 14.91
CA LEU A 27 -15.39 -3.56 13.72
C LEU A 27 -14.48 -2.34 13.57
N MET A 28 -13.90 -1.84 14.66
CA MET A 28 -12.89 -0.77 14.67
C MET A 28 -11.48 -1.27 14.37
N GLY A 29 -11.31 -2.57 14.09
CA GLY A 29 -10.11 -3.09 13.43
C GLY A 29 -9.89 -2.27 12.16
N SER A 30 -8.96 -1.31 12.27
CA SER A 30 -8.58 -0.38 11.22
C SER A 30 -8.57 -1.10 9.89
N ARG A 31 -9.53 -0.77 9.02
CA ARG A 31 -9.51 -1.17 7.60
C ARG A 31 -8.42 -0.38 6.89
N ALA A 32 -7.19 -0.41 7.41
CA ALA A 32 -6.02 0.03 6.68
C ALA A 32 -5.98 -0.81 5.41
N ILE A 33 -6.12 -0.14 4.26
CA ILE A 33 -6.12 -0.83 2.98
C ILE A 33 -4.74 -1.46 2.81
N LYS A 34 -4.74 -2.78 2.64
CA LYS A 34 -3.52 -3.54 2.38
C LYS A 34 -2.94 -3.10 1.04
N GLN A 35 -1.63 -2.95 1.00
CA GLN A 35 -0.91 -2.79 -0.26
C GLN A 35 -1.20 -3.98 -1.18
N PRO A 36 -1.23 -3.81 -2.51
CA PRO A 36 -1.40 -4.93 -3.43
C PRO A 36 -0.33 -5.97 -3.16
N VAL A 37 -0.69 -7.25 -3.03
CA VAL A 37 0.35 -8.30 -2.98
C VAL A 37 1.06 -8.28 -4.33
N LEU A 38 2.38 -8.48 -4.35
CA LEU A 38 3.11 -8.60 -5.60
C LEU A 38 2.72 -9.91 -6.29
N SER A 39 2.66 -9.92 -7.62
CA SER A 39 2.47 -11.17 -8.37
C SER A 39 3.70 -12.08 -8.19
N ILE A 40 3.58 -13.37 -8.46
CA ILE A 40 4.73 -14.29 -8.40
C ILE A 40 5.81 -13.84 -9.41
N GLU A 41 5.39 -13.37 -10.58
CA GLU A 41 6.29 -12.80 -11.59
C GLU A 41 6.98 -11.54 -11.09
N GLU A 42 6.25 -10.64 -10.43
CA GLU A 42 6.80 -9.43 -9.82
C GLU A 42 7.74 -9.76 -8.67
N GLU A 43 7.37 -10.68 -7.78
CA GLU A 43 8.24 -11.16 -6.71
C GLU A 43 9.51 -11.79 -7.26
N ASN A 44 9.41 -12.62 -8.29
CA ASN A 44 10.58 -13.23 -8.94
C ASN A 44 11.42 -12.18 -9.66
N TYR A 45 10.78 -11.18 -10.25
CA TYR A 45 11.45 -10.05 -10.89
C TYR A 45 12.21 -9.21 -9.86
N PHE A 46 11.58 -8.87 -8.73
CA PHE A 46 12.20 -8.13 -7.64
C PHE A 46 13.25 -8.97 -6.88
N LYS A 47 13.08 -10.29 -6.77
CA LYS A 47 14.07 -11.21 -6.23
C LYS A 47 15.37 -11.23 -7.03
N LYS A 48 15.34 -10.98 -8.34
CA LYS A 48 16.58 -10.81 -9.15
C LYS A 48 17.43 -9.65 -8.63
N PHE A 49 16.81 -8.67 -7.98
CA PHE A 49 17.47 -7.54 -7.35
C PHE A 49 17.72 -7.76 -5.85
N GLY A 50 17.06 -8.76 -5.25
CA GLY A 50 17.03 -9.04 -3.81
C GLY A 50 18.22 -9.85 -3.25
N SER A 51 19.28 -10.07 -4.02
CA SER A 51 20.56 -10.57 -3.48
C SER A 51 21.50 -9.43 -3.06
N GLU A 52 21.13 -8.16 -3.30
CA GLU A 52 21.92 -7.01 -2.90
C GLU A 52 21.16 -6.21 -1.85
N ASP A 53 21.79 -5.98 -0.68
CA ASP A 53 21.32 -5.16 0.45
C ASP A 53 21.03 -3.68 0.08
N SER A 54 20.89 -3.35 -1.19
CA SER A 54 20.85 -2.00 -1.71
C SER A 54 19.56 -1.63 -2.43
N VAL A 55 18.60 -2.53 -2.63
CA VAL A 55 17.35 -2.20 -3.34
C VAL A 55 16.21 -1.92 -2.36
N TYR A 56 15.71 -0.68 -2.38
CA TYR A 56 14.59 -0.23 -1.56
C TYR A 56 13.33 -0.09 -2.41
N ILE A 57 12.28 -0.84 -2.06
CA ILE A 57 10.97 -0.75 -2.71
C ILE A 57 10.02 0.01 -1.76
N ARG A 58 9.59 1.20 -2.18
CA ARG A 58 8.61 2.02 -1.47
C ARG A 58 7.26 1.96 -2.18
N ARG A 59 6.20 1.70 -1.42
CA ARG A 59 4.84 1.58 -1.95
C ARG A 59 3.89 2.37 -1.08
N TYR A 60 3.13 3.27 -1.68
CA TYR A 60 2.15 4.08 -0.95
C TYR A 60 1.06 4.59 -1.87
N TYR A 61 -0.07 4.94 -1.25
CA TYR A 61 -1.17 5.62 -1.90
C TYR A 61 -1.09 7.10 -1.53
N ALA A 62 -1.38 8.01 -2.46
CA ALA A 62 -1.36 9.46 -2.22
C ALA A 62 -2.54 10.16 -2.88
N ASN A 63 -2.98 11.29 -2.31
CA ASN A 63 -3.92 12.20 -2.96
C ASN A 63 -3.46 13.62 -2.69
N PHE A 64 -2.68 14.16 -3.63
CA PHE A 64 -2.18 15.52 -3.53
C PHE A 64 -3.26 16.52 -3.92
N ASP A 65 -3.46 17.54 -3.08
CA ASP A 65 -4.26 18.71 -3.42
C ASP A 65 -3.53 19.65 -4.39
N SER A 66 -4.18 20.76 -4.78
CA SER A 66 -3.60 21.76 -5.68
C SER A 66 -2.32 22.43 -5.14
N ASN A 67 -2.04 22.29 -3.84
CA ASN A 67 -0.85 22.84 -3.18
C ASN A 67 0.23 21.77 -2.97
N GLY A 68 0.04 20.55 -3.50
CA GLY A 68 0.99 19.45 -3.38
C GLY A 68 0.99 18.77 -2.01
N LYS A 69 -0.03 19.00 -1.16
CA LYS A 69 -0.14 18.36 0.15
C LYS A 69 -0.89 17.04 0.02
N ASP A 70 -0.35 15.96 0.60
CA ASP A 70 -1.08 14.69 0.67
C ASP A 70 -2.28 14.83 1.62
N THR A 71 -3.47 14.64 1.08
CA THR A 71 -4.76 14.73 1.77
C THR A 71 -5.38 13.36 2.00
N LEU A 72 -4.66 12.30 1.68
CA LEU A 72 -5.18 10.95 1.74
C LEU A 72 -5.06 10.37 3.15
N TYR A 73 -6.18 10.42 3.88
CA TYR A 73 -6.26 9.76 5.17
C TYR A 73 -6.34 8.24 4.98
N PRO A 74 -5.64 7.43 5.83
CA PRO A 74 -5.59 5.98 5.71
C PRO A 74 -6.95 5.25 5.69
N ASN A 75 -8.01 5.93 6.13
CA ASN A 75 -9.37 5.42 6.25
C ASN A 75 -10.35 6.04 5.23
N GLN A 76 -9.87 6.80 4.23
CA GLN A 76 -10.71 7.48 3.23
C GLN A 76 -10.38 7.12 1.78
N PHE A 77 -9.54 6.12 1.56
CA PHE A 77 -9.15 5.68 0.21
C PHE A 77 -10.35 5.26 -0.66
N ASP A 78 -11.37 4.63 -0.09
CA ASP A 78 -12.61 4.23 -0.79
C ASP A 78 -13.54 5.43 -1.10
N LYS A 79 -13.27 6.57 -0.47
CA LYS A 79 -14.10 7.78 -0.54
C LYS A 79 -13.53 8.84 -1.46
N ARG A 80 -12.23 8.85 -1.76
CA ARG A 80 -11.59 9.88 -2.60
C ARG A 80 -10.83 9.26 -3.76
N THR A 81 -10.68 10.02 -4.84
CA THR A 81 -9.69 9.67 -5.87
C THR A 81 -8.31 9.60 -5.26
N PHE A 82 -7.48 8.68 -5.73
CA PHE A 82 -6.13 8.54 -5.22
C PHE A 82 -5.22 8.05 -6.33
N ASP A 83 -3.95 8.34 -6.16
CA ASP A 83 -2.86 7.81 -6.96
C ASP A 83 -2.14 6.74 -6.15
N TYR A 84 -1.48 5.83 -6.86
CA TYR A 84 -0.66 4.81 -6.26
C TYR A 84 0.78 4.98 -6.75
N THR A 85 1.75 4.86 -5.85
CA THR A 85 3.17 5.01 -6.15
C THR A 85 3.92 3.73 -5.81
N LEU A 86 4.72 3.26 -6.77
CA LEU A 86 5.76 2.26 -6.60
C LEU A 86 7.10 2.93 -6.92
N ALA A 87 7.94 3.17 -5.92
CA ALA A 87 9.29 3.66 -6.13
C ALA A 87 10.29 2.55 -5.83
N ILE A 88 11.22 2.32 -6.74
CA ILE A 88 12.27 1.32 -6.59
C ILE A 88 13.59 2.06 -6.71
N GLN A 89 14.40 2.03 -5.65
CA GLN A 89 15.60 2.83 -5.54
C GLN A 89 16.80 1.96 -5.16
N ASN A 90 17.97 2.25 -5.73
CA ASN A 90 19.23 1.70 -5.24
C ASN A 90 19.88 2.64 -4.20
N SER A 91 20.11 2.16 -2.98
CA SER A 91 20.88 2.89 -1.96
C SER A 91 22.36 2.96 -2.28
N LYS A 92 22.88 2.03 -3.08
CA LYS A 92 24.25 2.06 -3.61
C LYS A 92 24.17 2.55 -5.05
N ASN A 93 24.58 3.81 -5.27
CA ASN A 93 24.73 4.49 -6.57
C ASN A 93 25.58 3.74 -7.63
N ASN A 94 25.99 2.49 -7.37
CA ASN A 94 26.88 1.71 -8.20
C ASN A 94 26.15 0.84 -9.23
N ARG A 95 24.82 0.68 -9.12
CA ARG A 95 24.01 0.02 -10.16
C ARG A 95 22.76 0.82 -10.46
N ILE A 96 22.67 1.23 -11.72
CA ILE A 96 21.52 1.89 -12.32
C ILE A 96 20.40 0.85 -12.45
N PHE A 97 19.28 1.04 -11.74
CA PHE A 97 18.05 0.31 -12.07
C PHE A 97 17.33 1.05 -13.19
N ASN A 98 17.36 0.45 -14.38
CA ASN A 98 16.53 0.85 -15.50
C ASN A 98 15.60 -0.30 -15.83
N PHE A 99 14.30 -0.07 -15.72
CA PHE A 99 13.31 -1.08 -16.08
C PHE A 99 13.01 -0.99 -17.57
N ASP A 100 12.86 -2.14 -18.21
CA ASP A 100 12.28 -2.20 -19.55
C ASP A 100 10.82 -1.74 -19.51
N GLU A 101 10.39 -0.93 -20.47
CA GLU A 101 9.06 -0.32 -20.52
C GLU A 101 7.96 -1.39 -20.55
N ASP A 102 8.21 -2.52 -21.23
CA ASP A 102 7.31 -3.67 -21.25
C ASP A 102 7.10 -4.29 -19.87
N SER A 103 8.16 -4.29 -19.05
CA SER A 103 8.10 -4.80 -17.67
C SER A 103 7.31 -3.84 -16.78
N ILE A 104 7.56 -2.53 -16.92
CA ILE A 104 6.82 -1.48 -16.22
C ILE A 104 5.33 -1.52 -16.56
N LEU A 105 5.00 -1.70 -17.84
CA LEU A 105 3.61 -1.81 -18.29
C LEU A 105 2.92 -3.02 -17.65
N LYS A 106 3.56 -4.20 -17.64
CA LYS A 106 3.00 -5.40 -17.00
C LYS A 106 2.77 -5.20 -15.50
N ILE A 107 3.73 -4.62 -14.79
CA ILE A 107 3.62 -4.29 -13.36
C ILE A 107 2.44 -3.34 -13.13
N SER A 108 2.35 -2.27 -13.92
CA SER A 108 1.29 -1.27 -13.78
C SER A 108 -0.11 -1.86 -14.02
N ILE A 109 -0.26 -2.75 -15.01
CA ILE A 109 -1.52 -3.47 -15.29
C ILE A 109 -1.89 -4.38 -14.13
N TYR A 110 -0.93 -5.12 -13.57
CA TYR A 110 -1.18 -6.02 -12.45
C TYR A 110 -1.62 -5.23 -11.20
N ILE A 111 -0.86 -4.19 -10.83
CA ILE A 111 -1.18 -3.31 -9.70
C ILE A 111 -2.57 -2.69 -9.88
N LYS A 112 -2.90 -2.21 -11.08
CA LYS A 112 -4.25 -1.70 -11.40
C LYS A 112 -5.31 -2.75 -11.11
N LYS A 113 -5.14 -3.98 -11.61
CA LYS A 113 -6.11 -5.06 -11.39
C LYS A 113 -6.29 -5.35 -9.89
N GLU A 114 -5.21 -5.45 -9.13
CA GLU A 114 -5.29 -5.72 -7.68
C GLU A 114 -5.94 -4.58 -6.89
N ILE A 115 -5.62 -3.32 -7.19
CA ILE A 115 -6.23 -2.17 -6.51
C ILE A 115 -7.73 -2.07 -6.87
N LEU A 116 -8.08 -2.21 -8.15
CA LEU A 116 -9.45 -2.06 -8.63
C LEU A 116 -10.40 -3.16 -8.12
N LYS A 117 -9.90 -4.33 -7.69
CA LYS A 117 -10.71 -5.34 -6.97
C LYS A 117 -11.40 -4.75 -5.74
N ASN A 118 -10.70 -3.86 -5.04
CA ASN A 118 -11.15 -3.32 -3.75
C ASN A 118 -11.51 -1.83 -3.80
N ASN A 119 -11.04 -1.09 -4.81
CA ASN A 119 -11.22 0.35 -4.85
C ASN A 119 -11.26 0.92 -6.28
N LYS A 120 -12.41 1.47 -6.67
CA LYS A 120 -12.66 2.02 -8.01
C LYS A 120 -12.15 3.45 -8.22
N LYS A 121 -11.54 4.07 -7.21
CA LYS A 121 -11.14 5.48 -7.25
C LYS A 121 -9.67 5.73 -7.61
N LEU A 122 -8.97 4.68 -8.06
CA LEU A 122 -7.60 4.79 -8.56
C LEU A 122 -7.58 5.69 -9.81
N ARG A 123 -6.77 6.74 -9.78
CA ARG A 123 -6.61 7.70 -10.87
C ARG A 123 -5.34 7.41 -11.66
N TYR A 124 -4.19 7.44 -11.01
CA TYR A 124 -2.90 7.15 -11.63
C TYR A 124 -2.09 6.10 -10.87
N ILE A 125 -1.26 5.36 -11.58
CA ILE A 125 -0.16 4.58 -11.03
C ILE A 125 1.15 5.24 -11.46
N TYR A 126 1.97 5.65 -10.51
CA TYR A 126 3.31 6.15 -10.74
C TYR A 126 4.32 5.06 -10.40
N ILE A 127 5.23 4.79 -11.32
CA ILE A 127 6.35 3.87 -11.10
C ILE A 127 7.65 4.67 -11.30
N TYR A 128 8.49 4.67 -10.28
CA TYR A 128 9.77 5.35 -10.27
C TYR A 128 10.90 4.33 -10.22
N ASP A 129 11.91 4.55 -11.06
CA ASP A 129 13.23 3.96 -10.90
C ASP A 129 14.28 5.03 -10.59
N ASP A 130 15.57 4.70 -10.64
CA ASP A 130 16.64 5.65 -10.29
C ASP A 130 16.72 6.86 -11.26
N PHE A 131 16.14 6.76 -12.46
CA PHE A 131 16.27 7.76 -13.54
C PHE A 131 14.94 8.23 -14.13
N ASN A 132 13.95 7.36 -14.17
CA ASN A 132 12.74 7.51 -14.92
C ASN A 132 11.51 7.62 -14.02
N GLU A 133 10.55 8.42 -14.47
CA GLU A 133 9.22 8.47 -13.91
C GLU A 133 8.20 8.01 -14.96
N TYR A 134 7.49 6.94 -14.64
CA TYR A 134 6.42 6.40 -15.47
C TYR A 134 5.07 6.68 -14.83
N LYS A 135 4.13 7.14 -15.64
CA LYS A 135 2.74 7.36 -15.24
C LYS A 135 1.82 6.52 -16.09
N PHE A 136 1.03 5.71 -15.42
CA PHE A 136 0.03 4.87 -16.04
C PHE A 136 -1.37 5.39 -15.66
N ILE A 137 -2.18 5.66 -16.69
CA ILE A 137 -3.52 6.23 -16.53
C ILE A 137 -4.53 5.10 -16.34
N GLY A 138 -5.24 5.08 -15.22
CA GLY A 138 -6.16 4.00 -14.85
C GLY A 138 -7.25 3.68 -15.88
N ASN A 139 -7.58 4.59 -16.80
CA ASN A 139 -8.60 4.39 -17.82
C ASN A 139 -8.09 3.87 -19.18
N ASN A 140 -6.77 3.86 -19.42
CA ASN A 140 -6.17 3.43 -20.69
C ASN A 140 -5.08 2.37 -20.45
N GLU A 141 -4.73 1.59 -21.47
CA GLU A 141 -3.58 0.67 -21.44
C GLU A 141 -2.29 1.36 -21.91
N TYR A 142 -2.15 2.65 -21.60
CA TYR A 142 -1.04 3.48 -22.09
C TYR A 142 -0.13 3.93 -20.94
N LEU A 143 1.16 3.72 -21.14
CA LEU A 143 2.24 4.19 -20.28
C LEU A 143 2.76 5.52 -20.81
N GLU A 144 2.71 6.57 -19.99
CA GLU A 144 3.32 7.87 -20.28
C GLU A 144 4.67 7.94 -19.54
N LYS A 145 5.78 8.03 -20.27
CA LYS A 145 7.09 8.33 -19.69
C LYS A 145 7.19 9.84 -19.47
N ILE A 146 7.32 10.26 -18.22
CA ILE A 146 7.36 11.69 -17.83
C ILE A 146 8.78 12.23 -17.87
N LYS A 147 9.75 11.42 -17.46
CA LYS A 147 11.17 11.80 -17.36
C LYS A 147 12.05 10.58 -17.56
#